data_AF-S2E417-F1
#
_entry.id   AF-S2E417-F1
#
_cell.length_a   1.000
_cell.length_b   1.000
_cell.length_c   1.000
_cell.angle_alpha   90.00
_cell.angle_beta   90.00
_cell.angle_gamma   90.00
#
_symmetry.space_group_name_H-M   'P 1'
#
loop_
_entity.id
_entity.type
_entity.pdbx_description
1 polymer ?
#
loop_
_entity_poly.entity_id
_entity_poly.type
_entity_poly.pdbx_seq_one_letter_code
_entity_poly.pdbx_strand_id
1 'polypeptide(L)'
;MSAAIFLFFMTVNHSMNTKKARIQALLKEMLVALNEMNLSDQKVVNIDSPHLQNLKTIYIQAKTELQVDQQAKFKNNVSEPYKGIKLIVSQYNKLVKKKPYSYVAKLMGHKAID
;
A
#
# COMPACT_ATOMS: atom_id res chain seq x y z
N MET A 1 27.28 -5.79 22.14
CA MET A 1 27.01 -5.19 20.81
C MET A 1 26.18 -6.09 19.90
N SER A 2 26.41 -7.41 19.87
CA SER A 2 25.68 -8.34 18.98
C SER A 2 24.15 -8.33 19.15
N ALA A 3 23.65 -8.24 20.38
CA ALA A 3 22.20 -8.17 20.65
C ALA A 3 21.51 -6.95 20.01
N ALA A 4 22.18 -5.79 20.00
CA ALA A 4 21.65 -4.57 19.38
C ALA A 4 21.54 -4.70 17.85
N ILE A 5 22.46 -5.43 17.23
CA ILE A 5 22.43 -5.72 15.79
C ILE A 5 21.25 -6.63 15.46
N PHE A 6 21.03 -7.70 16.23
CA PHE A 6 19.86 -8.56 16.05
C PHE A 6 18.53 -7.81 16.24
N LEU A 7 18.43 -6.97 17.27
CA LEU A 7 17.25 -6.13 17.51
C LEU A 7 17.00 -5.15 16.36
N PHE A 8 18.06 -4.56 15.80
CA PHE A 8 17.96 -3.72 14.61
C PHE A 8 17.38 -4.50 13.43
N PHE A 9 17.87 -5.72 13.15
CA PHE A 9 17.38 -6.55 12.06
C PHE A 9 15.90 -6.90 12.24
N MET A 10 15.51 -7.30 13.45
CA MET A 10 14.14 -7.63 13.80
C MET A 10 13.22 -6.43 13.64
N THR A 11 13.65 -5.26 14.09
CA THR A 11 12.86 -4.01 14.01
C THR A 11 12.67 -3.58 12.55
N VAL A 12 13.69 -3.68 11.71
CA VAL A 12 13.56 -3.38 10.28
C VAL A 12 12.60 -4.36 9.62
N ASN A 13 12.76 -5.66 9.83
CA ASN A 13 11.88 -6.67 9.23
C ASN A 13 10.42 -6.48 9.69
N HIS A 14 10.21 -6.28 10.99
CA HIS A 14 8.88 -5.99 11.54
C HIS A 14 8.29 -4.72 10.95
N SER A 15 9.07 -3.63 10.89
CA SER A 15 8.63 -2.35 10.31
C SER A 15 8.23 -2.47 8.84
N MET A 16 8.93 -3.30 8.06
CA MET A 16 8.62 -3.58 6.66
C MET A 16 7.34 -4.42 6.51
N ASN A 17 7.21 -5.50 7.31
CA ASN A 17 6.03 -6.36 7.30
C ASN A 17 4.76 -5.61 7.73
N THR A 18 4.84 -4.78 8.77
CA THR A 18 3.73 -3.95 9.24
C THR A 18 3.29 -2.94 8.17
N LYS A 19 4.24 -2.36 7.42
CA LYS A 19 3.91 -1.47 6.30
C LYS A 19 3.24 -2.21 5.15
N LYS A 20 3.75 -3.39 4.77
CA LYS A 20 3.08 -4.26 3.79
C LYS A 20 1.65 -4.57 4.24
N ALA A 21 1.46 -5.12 5.44
CA ALA A 21 0.12 -5.44 5.96
C ALA A 21 -0.84 -4.23 5.93
N ARG A 22 -0.35 -3.03 6.26
CA ARG A 22 -1.16 -1.80 6.20
C ARG A 22 -1.53 -1.38 4.79
N ILE A 23 -0.62 -1.51 3.82
CA ILE A 23 -0.95 -1.29 2.40
C ILE A 23 -2.06 -2.26 1.95
N GLN A 24 -1.97 -3.52 2.36
CA GLN A 24 -2.93 -4.59 2.04
C GLN A 24 -4.31 -4.26 2.59
N ALA A 25 -4.36 -3.84 3.85
CA ALA A 25 -5.60 -3.45 4.52
C ALA A 25 -6.27 -2.27 3.80
N LEU A 26 -5.53 -1.19 3.55
CA LEU A 26 -6.07 -0.01 2.86
C LEU A 26 -6.50 -0.32 1.42
N LEU A 27 -5.75 -1.17 0.71
CA LEU A 27 -6.11 -1.59 -0.64
C LEU A 27 -7.41 -2.39 -0.64
N LYS A 28 -7.57 -3.29 0.35
CA LYS A 28 -8.81 -4.04 0.53
C LYS A 28 -9.99 -3.13 0.85
N GLU A 29 -9.83 -2.17 1.77
CA GLU A 29 -10.86 -1.18 2.10
C GLU A 29 -11.28 -0.38 0.87
N MET A 30 -10.30 0.11 0.09
CA MET A 30 -10.53 0.86 -1.12
C MET A 30 -11.29 0.04 -2.18
N LEU A 31 -10.89 -1.20 -2.44
CA LEU A 31 -11.56 -2.08 -3.40
C LEU A 31 -12.98 -2.44 -2.97
N VAL A 32 -13.21 -2.70 -1.67
CA VAL A 32 -14.56 -2.95 -1.14
C VAL A 32 -15.44 -1.72 -1.37
N ALA A 33 -14.96 -0.52 -1.06
CA ALA A 33 -15.70 0.72 -1.28
C ALA A 33 -16.00 0.96 -2.77
N LEU A 34 -15.07 0.65 -3.67
CA LEU A 34 -15.28 0.75 -5.11
C LEU A 34 -16.34 -0.24 -5.61
N ASN A 35 -16.31 -1.48 -5.12
CA ASN A 35 -17.30 -2.50 -5.47
C ASN A 35 -18.70 -2.11 -4.94
N GLU A 36 -18.80 -1.56 -3.73
CA GLU A 36 -20.06 -1.04 -3.18
C GLU A 36 -20.64 0.14 -3.99
N MET A 37 -19.79 0.85 -4.71
CA MET A 37 -20.17 1.98 -5.56
C MET A 37 -20.42 1.57 -7.01
N ASN A 38 -20.28 0.27 -7.34
CA ASN A 38 -20.31 -0.27 -8.71
C ASN A 38 -19.29 0.39 -9.65
N LEU A 39 -18.16 0.86 -9.11
CA LEU A 39 -17.07 1.53 -9.85
C LEU A 39 -15.91 0.59 -10.20
N SER A 40 -15.97 -0.65 -9.71
CA SER A 40 -15.00 -1.70 -10.03
C SER A 40 -15.59 -3.07 -9.70
N ASP A 41 -15.13 -4.10 -10.41
CA ASP A 41 -15.42 -5.52 -10.09
C ASP A 41 -14.18 -6.24 -9.52
N GLN A 42 -13.10 -5.50 -9.24
CA GLN A 42 -11.86 -6.13 -8.80
C GLN A 42 -11.99 -6.69 -7.38
N LYS A 43 -11.73 -7.99 -7.24
CA LYS A 43 -11.67 -8.68 -5.96
C LYS A 43 -10.24 -8.72 -5.43
N VAL A 44 -10.10 -8.36 -4.16
CA VAL A 44 -8.92 -8.38 -3.26
C VAL A 44 -7.60 -8.81 -3.88
N VAL A 45 -6.64 -7.88 -3.91
CA VAL A 45 -5.33 -8.06 -4.53
C VAL A 45 -4.22 -8.26 -3.48
N ASN A 46 -3.29 -9.18 -3.77
CA ASN A 46 -2.03 -9.31 -3.05
C ASN A 46 -1.04 -8.17 -3.42
N ILE A 47 -0.30 -7.61 -2.46
CA ILE A 47 0.62 -6.45 -2.68
C ILE A 47 1.69 -6.72 -3.72
N ASP A 48 2.16 -7.97 -3.81
CA ASP A 48 3.19 -8.36 -4.77
C ASP A 48 2.60 -8.62 -6.18
N SER A 49 1.30 -8.36 -6.38
CA SER A 49 0.59 -8.52 -7.65
C SER A 49 0.62 -7.23 -8.47
N PRO A 50 0.64 -7.31 -9.82
CA PRO A 50 0.56 -6.16 -10.73
C PRO A 50 -0.57 -5.15 -10.48
N HIS A 51 -1.57 -5.41 -9.62
CA HIS A 51 -2.62 -4.40 -9.38
C HIS A 51 -2.21 -3.23 -8.50
N LEU A 52 -1.08 -3.27 -7.78
CA LEU A 52 -0.56 -2.05 -7.16
C LEU A 52 -0.13 -1.03 -8.23
N GLN A 53 0.43 -1.52 -9.35
CA GLN A 53 0.70 -0.71 -10.53
C GLN A 53 -0.58 -0.18 -11.18
N ASN A 54 -1.64 -1.00 -11.19
CA ASN A 54 -2.94 -0.61 -11.76
C ASN A 54 -3.80 0.23 -10.80
N LEU A 55 -3.39 0.44 -9.55
CA LEU A 55 -4.14 1.20 -8.54
C LEU A 55 -4.46 2.62 -9.01
N LYS A 56 -3.50 3.26 -9.69
CA LYS A 56 -3.68 4.59 -10.27
C LYS A 56 -4.74 4.58 -11.36
N THR A 57 -4.73 3.58 -12.23
CA THR A 57 -5.70 3.42 -13.32
C THR A 57 -7.10 3.21 -12.75
N ILE A 58 -7.24 2.31 -11.78
CA ILE A 58 -8.51 2.03 -11.09
C ILE A 58 -9.05 3.31 -10.42
N TYR A 59 -8.19 4.06 -9.72
CA TYR A 59 -8.59 5.31 -9.09
C TYR A 59 -9.07 6.37 -10.10
N ILE A 60 -8.36 6.53 -11.22
CA ILE A 60 -8.73 7.49 -12.27
C ILE A 60 -10.07 7.09 -12.89
N GLN A 61 -10.24 5.81 -13.23
CA GLN A 61 -11.46 5.29 -13.83
C GLN A 61 -12.66 5.44 -12.89
N ALA A 62 -12.50 5.08 -11.62
CA ALA A 62 -13.54 5.27 -10.63
C ALA A 62 -13.90 6.74 -10.40
N LYS A 63 -12.93 7.66 -10.54
CA LYS A 63 -13.18 9.10 -10.46
C LYS A 63 -13.94 9.62 -11.68
N THR A 64 -13.73 9.06 -12.88
CA THR A 64 -14.46 9.45 -14.09
C THR A 64 -15.89 8.92 -14.11
N GLU A 65 -16.12 7.74 -13.54
CA GLU A 65 -17.44 7.10 -13.47
C GLU A 65 -18.25 7.55 -12.23
N LEU A 66 -17.68 8.43 -11.40
CA LEU A 66 -18.25 8.88 -10.14
C LEU A 66 -19.50 9.75 -10.35
N GLN A 67 -20.63 9.27 -9.81
CA GLN A 67 -21.86 10.05 -9.75
C GLN A 67 -21.81 11.12 -8.64
N VAL A 68 -22.55 12.22 -8.81
CA VAL A 68 -22.50 13.41 -7.93
C VAL A 68 -22.92 13.10 -6.49
N ASP A 69 -23.92 12.24 -6.34
CA ASP A 69 -24.45 11.74 -5.06
C ASP A 69 -23.44 10.88 -4.28
N GLN A 70 -22.47 10.27 -4.96
CA GLN A 70 -21.49 9.39 -4.33
C GLN A 70 -20.16 10.08 -3.99
N GLN A 71 -20.01 11.38 -4.27
CA GLN A 71 -18.74 12.10 -4.09
C GLN A 71 -18.22 12.08 -2.64
N ALA A 72 -19.11 12.24 -1.66
CA ALA A 72 -18.73 12.21 -0.25
C ALA A 72 -18.21 10.82 0.17
N LYS A 73 -18.90 9.75 -0.28
CA LYS A 73 -18.50 8.36 -0.01
C LYS A 73 -17.17 8.04 -0.69
N PHE A 74 -16.99 8.46 -1.94
CA PHE A 74 -15.73 8.29 -2.68
C PHE A 74 -14.55 8.99 -2.00
N LYS A 75 -14.75 10.23 -1.54
CA LYS A 75 -13.69 11.01 -0.88
C LYS A 75 -13.18 10.28 0.37
N ASN A 76 -14.09 9.82 1.22
CA ASN A 76 -13.72 9.22 2.50
C ASN A 76 -13.22 7.78 2.35
N ASN A 77 -13.86 6.98 1.50
CA ASN A 77 -13.63 5.53 1.46
C ASN A 77 -12.71 5.07 0.31
N VAL A 78 -12.41 5.96 -0.65
CA VAL A 78 -11.53 5.65 -1.78
C VAL A 78 -10.33 6.60 -1.82
N SER A 79 -10.58 7.91 -1.81
CA SER A 79 -9.53 8.93 -1.98
C SER A 79 -8.55 8.98 -0.80
N GLU A 80 -9.04 8.97 0.43
CA GLU A 80 -8.17 8.98 1.62
C GLU A 80 -7.35 7.67 1.76
N PRO A 81 -7.94 6.47 1.61
CA PRO A 81 -7.16 5.22 1.56
C PRO A 81 -6.11 5.22 0.44
N TYR A 82 -6.45 5.70 -0.76
CA TYR A 82 -5.50 5.81 -1.88
C TYR A 82 -4.28 6.69 -1.54
N LYS A 83 -4.50 7.86 -0.92
CA LYS A 83 -3.40 8.72 -0.44
C LYS A 83 -2.57 8.02 0.63
N GLY A 84 -3.22 7.33 1.56
CA GLY A 84 -2.58 6.54 2.60
C GLY A 84 -1.67 5.46 2.04
N ILE A 85 -2.14 4.69 1.05
CA ILE A 85 -1.36 3.68 0.32
C ILE A 85 -0.12 4.33 -0.30
N LYS A 86 -0.29 5.42 -1.05
CA LYS A 86 0.83 6.12 -1.71
C LYS A 86 1.90 6.58 -0.71
N LEU A 87 1.47 7.09 0.44
CA LEU A 87 2.39 7.53 1.50
C LEU A 87 3.15 6.36 2.12
N ILE A 88 2.46 5.26 2.44
CA ILE A 88 3.10 4.09 3.07
C ILE A 88 4.03 3.38 2.07
N VAL A 89 3.66 3.28 0.80
CA VAL A 89 4.54 2.78 -0.29
C VAL A 89 5.81 3.63 -0.38
N SER A 90 5.69 4.96 -0.35
CA SER A 90 6.85 5.86 -0.33
C SER A 90 7.77 5.61 0.87
N GLN A 91 7.19 5.46 2.07
CA GLN A 91 7.95 5.14 3.29
C GLN A 91 8.63 3.77 3.23
N TYR A 92 7.92 2.76 2.72
CA TYR A 92 8.45 1.41 2.52
C TYR A 92 9.63 1.42 1.54
N ASN A 93 9.47 2.07 0.38
CA ASN A 93 10.52 2.23 -0.61
C ASN A 93 11.74 2.99 -0.08
N LYS A 94 11.51 4.00 0.78
CA LYS A 94 12.60 4.71 1.45
C LYS A 94 13.42 3.77 2.33
N LEU A 95 12.80 2.83 3.03
CA LEU A 95 13.51 1.83 3.86
C LEU A 95 14.28 0.81 3.00
N VAL A 96 13.73 0.41 1.84
CA VAL A 96 14.44 -0.46 0.90
C VAL A 96 15.67 0.23 0.29
N LYS A 97 15.60 1.54 0.04
CA LYS A 97 16.65 2.30 -0.67
C LYS A 97 17.69 2.95 0.25
N LYS A 98 17.33 3.35 1.47
CA LYS A 98 18.20 4.15 2.37
C LYS A 98 19.08 3.28 3.27
N LYS A 99 20.40 3.52 3.29
CA LYS A 99 21.31 2.91 4.26
C LYS A 99 21.06 3.45 5.69
N PRO A 100 21.28 2.66 6.75
CA PRO A 100 21.69 1.25 6.75
C PRO A 100 20.55 0.25 6.50
N TYR A 101 19.29 0.72 6.52
CA TYR A 101 18.08 -0.11 6.40
C TYR A 101 18.04 -0.96 5.13
N SER A 102 18.52 -0.41 4.01
CA SER A 102 18.53 -1.06 2.70
C SER A 102 19.25 -2.41 2.70
N TYR A 103 20.29 -2.56 3.54
CA TYR A 103 21.05 -3.81 3.63
C TYR A 103 20.18 -4.92 4.24
N VAL A 104 19.58 -4.63 5.40
CA VAL A 104 18.71 -5.57 6.10
C VAL A 104 17.46 -5.88 5.27
N ALA A 105 16.85 -4.86 4.66
CA ALA A 105 15.67 -5.04 3.83
C ALA A 105 15.93 -6.03 2.68
N LYS A 106 17.04 -5.86 1.96
CA LYS A 106 17.43 -6.77 0.86
C LYS A 106 17.77 -8.17 1.35
N LEU A 107 18.49 -8.29 2.48
CA LEU A 107 18.81 -9.59 3.08
C LEU A 107 17.55 -10.38 3.46
N MET A 108 16.51 -9.67 3.91
CA MET A 108 15.22 -10.25 4.31
C MET A 108 14.24 -10.40 3.13
N GLY A 109 14.68 -10.21 1.88
CA GLY A 109 13.88 -10.43 0.68
C GLY A 109 12.89 -9.31 0.32
N HIS A 110 12.96 -8.14 0.99
CA HIS A 110 12.11 -7.00 0.65
C HIS A 110 12.58 -6.31 -0.63
N LYS A 111 11.63 -5.99 -1.52
CA LYS A 111 11.86 -5.30 -2.80
C LYS A 111 11.02 -4.04 -2.88
N ALA A 112 11.50 -3.02 -3.58
CA ALA A 112 10.72 -1.80 -3.77
C ALA A 112 9.40 -2.11 -4.51
N ILE A 113 8.36 -1.38 -4.16
CA ILE A 113 7.04 -1.46 -4.77
C ILE A 113 6.96 -0.29 -5.75
N ASP A 114 6.86 -0.57 -7.04
CA ASP A 114 6.72 0.43 -8.10
C ASP A 114 5.24 0.68 -8.45
#